data_AF-A0A7V9CPT7-F1
#
_entry.id   AF-A0A7V9CPT7-F1
#
_cell.length_a   1.000
_cell.length_b   1.000
_cell.length_c   1.000
_cell.angle_alpha   90.00
_cell.angle_beta   90.00
_cell.angle_gamma   90.00
#
_symmetry.space_group_name_H-M   'P 1'
#
loop_
_entity.id
_entity.type
_entity.pdbx_description
1 polymer ?
#
loop_
_entity_poly.entity_id
_entity_poly.type
_entity_poly.pdbx_seq_one_letter_code
_entity_poly.pdbx_strand_id
1 'polypeptide(L)'
;MPAVAVAWGALILIAPGWRSSAASAPRRTVAVLIYVVAAPICHQRADRSFWLAGQPLPVCGRCTGLYLSGALGALAATRGRRG
;
A
#
# COMPACT_ATOMS: atom_id res chain seq x y z
N MET A 1 8.77 -8.23 12.94
CA MET A 1 8.61 -7.26 11.82
C MET A 1 7.75 -7.73 10.61
N PRO A 2 7.28 -8.99 10.45
CA PRO A 2 6.53 -9.37 9.24
C PRO A 2 5.14 -8.71 9.18
N ALA A 3 4.48 -8.55 10.33
CA ALA A 3 3.16 -7.95 10.42
C ALA A 3 3.13 -6.51 9.88
N VAL A 4 4.19 -5.72 10.13
CA VAL A 4 4.27 -4.33 9.65
C VAL A 4 4.42 -4.30 8.13
N ALA A 5 5.29 -5.12 7.55
CA ALA A 5 5.48 -5.20 6.10
C ALA A 5 4.19 -5.63 5.39
N VAL A 6 3.48 -6.63 5.95
CA VAL A 6 2.21 -7.12 5.43
C VAL A 6 1.11 -6.08 5.55
N ALA A 7 0.99 -5.44 6.73
CA ALA A 7 0.02 -4.38 6.94
C ALA A 7 0.26 -3.23 5.96
N TRP A 8 1.52 -2.80 5.78
CA TRP A 8 1.86 -1.75 4.83
C TRP A 8 1.55 -2.14 3.37
N GLY A 9 1.90 -3.36 2.95
CA GLY A 9 1.56 -3.88 1.63
C GLY A 9 0.05 -3.93 1.39
N ALA A 10 -0.73 -4.36 2.38
CA ALA A 10 -2.19 -4.37 2.30
C ALA A 10 -2.78 -2.95 2.23
N LEU A 11 -2.26 -2.01 3.04
CA LEU A 11 -2.69 -0.62 3.04
C LEU A 11 -2.43 0.07 1.69
N ILE A 12 -1.32 -0.23 1.02
CA ILE A 12 -1.05 0.27 -0.35
C ILE A 12 -2.18 -0.13 -1.31
N LEU A 13 -2.63 -1.38 -1.26
CA LEU A 13 -3.66 -1.91 -2.17
C LEU A 13 -5.06 -1.40 -1.83
N ILE A 14 -5.36 -1.19 -0.54
CA ILE A 14 -6.69 -0.81 -0.06
C ILE A 14 -6.93 0.71 -0.13
N ALA A 15 -5.89 1.52 0.07
CA ALA A 15 -5.96 2.99 0.09
C ALA A 15 -6.73 3.64 -1.08
N PRO A 16 -6.51 3.29 -2.37
CA PRO A 16 -7.24 3.92 -3.47
C PRO A 16 -8.75 3.66 -3.41
N GLY A 17 -9.18 2.48 -2.94
CA GLY A 17 -10.60 2.16 -2.75
C GLY A 17 -11.25 3.03 -1.67
N TRP A 18 -10.53 3.34 -0.60
CA TRP A 18 -11.00 4.24 0.47
C TRP A 18 -10.92 5.72 0.11
N ARG A 19 -10.14 6.08 -0.91
CA ARG A 19 -10.09 7.43 -1.46
C ARG A 19 -11.25 7.73 -2.41
N SER A 20 -12.02 6.72 -2.81
CA SER A 20 -13.19 6.89 -3.67
C SER A 20 -14.30 7.74 -3.02
N SER A 21 -15.15 8.35 -3.86
CA SER A 21 -16.24 9.25 -3.43
C SER A 21 -17.29 8.56 -2.54
N ALA A 22 -17.40 7.23 -2.58
CA ALA A 22 -18.35 6.44 -1.79
C ALA A 22 -17.88 6.10 -0.37
N ALA A 23 -16.62 6.39 0.00
CA ALA A 23 -16.11 6.04 1.32
C ALA A 23 -16.66 6.93 2.46
N SER A 24 -16.73 6.42 3.69
CA SER A 24 -17.06 7.24 4.86
C SER A 24 -15.95 8.23 5.19
N ALA A 25 -16.27 9.32 5.90
CA ALA A 25 -15.29 10.36 6.26
C ALA A 25 -14.03 9.80 6.96
N PRO A 26 -14.12 8.87 7.94
CA PRO A 26 -12.92 8.29 8.57
C PRO A 26 -12.05 7.50 7.58
N ARG A 27 -12.66 6.73 6.67
CA ARG A 27 -11.92 5.93 5.67
C ARG A 27 -11.15 6.83 4.71
N ARG A 28 -11.75 7.93 4.27
CA ARG A 28 -11.06 8.92 3.44
C ARG A 28 -9.86 9.53 4.14
N THR A 29 -10.00 9.90 5.42
CA THR A 29 -8.88 10.44 6.21
C THR A 29 -7.74 9.43 6.31
N VAL A 30 -8.05 8.17 6.63
CA VAL A 30 -7.02 7.12 6.70
C VAL A 30 -6.37 6.91 5.34
N ALA A 31 -7.14 6.91 4.25
CA ALA A 31 -6.59 6.83 2.90
C ALA A 31 -5.58 7.96 2.67
N VAL A 32 -5.97 9.22 2.90
CA VAL A 32 -5.08 10.38 2.75
C VAL A 32 -3.80 10.23 3.57
N LEU A 33 -3.89 9.76 4.81
CA LEU A 33 -2.70 9.53 5.66
C LEU A 33 -1.74 8.51 5.04
N ILE A 34 -2.24 7.44 4.41
CA ILE A 34 -1.39 6.47 3.71
C ILE A 34 -0.62 7.14 2.56
N TYR A 35 -1.27 8.01 1.77
CA TYR A 35 -0.57 8.78 0.73
C TYR A 35 0.46 9.74 1.35
N VAL A 36 0.12 10.44 2.43
CA VAL A 36 1.06 11.37 3.09
C VAL A 36 2.30 10.65 3.61
N VAL A 37 2.13 9.49 4.26
CA VAL A 37 3.25 8.69 4.78
C VAL A 37 4.12 8.12 3.66
N ALA A 38 3.54 7.81 2.50
CA ALA A 38 4.29 7.30 1.35
C ALA A 38 5.01 8.40 0.53
N ALA A 39 4.53 9.64 0.58
CA ALA A 39 5.05 10.77 -0.20
C ALA A 39 6.57 11.08 -0.02
N PRO A 40 7.17 11.02 1.19
CA PRO A 40 8.61 11.26 1.33
C PRO A 40 9.49 10.18 0.67
N ILE A 41 8.92 9.01 0.39
CA ILE A 41 9.66 7.87 -0.19
C ILE A 41 9.38 7.73 -1.69
N CYS A 42 8.18 8.08 -2.13
CA CYS A 42 7.73 7.95 -3.50
C CYS A 42 7.13 9.26 -4.00
N HIS A 43 7.56 9.72 -5.18
CA HIS A 43 7.02 10.92 -5.82
C HIS A 43 5.56 10.80 -6.31
N GLN A 44 4.89 9.67 -6.09
CA GLN A 44 3.45 9.46 -6.37
C GLN A 44 2.97 9.90 -7.76
N ARG A 45 3.83 9.73 -8.76
CA ARG A 45 3.55 10.07 -10.16
C ARG A 45 2.46 9.16 -10.73
N ALA A 46 1.30 9.74 -11.06
CA ALA A 46 0.15 8.99 -11.56
C ALA A 46 0.43 8.22 -12.87
N ASP A 47 1.33 8.73 -13.73
CA ASP A 47 1.79 8.06 -14.96
C ASP A 47 2.68 6.83 -14.70
N ARG A 48 3.14 6.64 -13.46
CA ARG A 48 4.03 5.54 -13.04
C ARG A 48 3.41 4.65 -11.96
N SER A 49 2.15 4.89 -11.59
CA SER A 49 1.43 4.12 -10.57
C SER A 49 0.37 3.22 -11.20
N PHE A 50 0.10 2.08 -10.57
CA PHE A 50 -1.09 1.29 -10.93
C PHE A 50 -2.36 1.99 -10.46
N TRP A 51 -3.47 1.70 -11.11
CA TRP A 51 -4.77 2.30 -10.82
C TRP A 51 -5.75 1.26 -10.29
N LEU A 52 -6.47 1.60 -9.24
CA LEU A 52 -7.54 0.79 -8.64
C LEU A 52 -8.70 1.70 -8.25
N ALA A 53 -9.94 1.25 -8.50
CA ALA A 53 -11.15 2.03 -8.20
C ALA A 53 -11.11 3.49 -8.73
N GLY A 54 -10.50 3.69 -9.90
CA GLY A 54 -10.36 5.01 -10.52
C GLY A 54 -9.38 5.95 -9.82
N GLN A 55 -8.52 5.45 -8.92
CA GLN A 55 -7.48 6.22 -8.23
C GLN A 55 -6.11 5.55 -8.38
N PRO A 56 -5.01 6.31 -8.50
CA PRO A 56 -3.67 5.72 -8.51
C PRO A 56 -3.33 5.17 -7.11
N LEU A 57 -2.58 4.09 -7.05
CA LEU A 57 -1.98 3.61 -5.80
C LEU A 57 -1.16 4.72 -5.11
N PRO A 58 -0.98 4.66 -3.79
CA PRO A 58 -0.19 5.63 -3.03
C PRO A 58 1.32 5.56 -3.31
N VAL A 59 1.76 4.67 -4.21
CA VAL A 59 3.16 4.53 -4.64
C VAL A 59 3.24 4.08 -6.11
N CYS A 60 4.39 4.30 -6.75
CA CYS A 60 4.63 3.88 -8.13
C CYS A 60 4.80 2.36 -8.26
N GLY A 61 4.81 1.85 -9.50
CA GLY A 61 4.96 0.42 -9.79
C GLY A 61 6.24 -0.21 -9.19
N ARG A 62 7.37 0.52 -9.21
CA ARG A 62 8.63 0.06 -8.58
C ARG A 62 8.47 -0.14 -7.07
N CYS A 63 7.95 0.87 -6.38
CA CYS A 63 7.73 0.82 -4.93
C CYS A 63 6.68 -0.24 -4.58
N THR A 64 5.64 -0.41 -5.40
CA THR A 64 4.65 -1.49 -5.26
C THR A 64 5.34 -2.84 -5.26
N GLY A 65 6.22 -3.11 -6.23
CA GLY A 65 7.00 -4.35 -6.30
C GLY A 65 7.87 -4.57 -5.05
N LEU A 66 8.59 -3.54 -4.59
CA LEU A 66 9.44 -3.63 -3.40
C LEU A 66 8.64 -3.95 -2.12
N TYR A 67 7.53 -3.24 -1.88
CA TYR A 67 6.74 -3.45 -0.67
C TYR A 67 6.00 -4.79 -0.68
N LEU A 68 5.44 -5.21 -1.82
CA LEU A 68 4.74 -6.50 -1.91
C LEU A 68 5.70 -7.68 -1.82
N SER A 69 6.85 -7.63 -2.51
CA SER A 69 7.86 -8.69 -2.42
C SER A 69 8.45 -8.79 -1.01
N GLY A 70 8.72 -7.65 -0.35
CA GLY A 70 9.14 -7.61 1.05
C GLY A 70 8.10 -8.21 2.00
N ALA A 71 6.81 -7.88 1.82
CA ALA A 71 5.73 -8.45 2.62
C ALA A 71 5.61 -9.97 2.44
N LEU A 72 5.63 -10.45 1.19
CA LEU A 72 5.54 -11.87 0.86
C LEU A 72 6.76 -12.65 1.38
N GLY A 73 7.97 -12.11 1.19
CA GLY A 73 9.20 -12.71 1.71
C GLY A 73 9.20 -12.80 3.24
N ALA A 74 8.76 -11.75 3.93
CA ALA A 74 8.62 -11.76 5.39
C ALA A 74 7.60 -12.80 5.88
N LEU A 75 6.45 -12.92 5.18
CA LEU A 75 5.46 -13.95 5.47
C LEU A 75 6.02 -15.36 5.26
N ALA A 76 6.66 -15.63 4.13
CA ALA A 76 7.25 -16.93 3.82
C ALA A 76 8.29 -17.32 4.87
N ALA A 77 9.19 -16.40 5.23
CA ALA A 77 10.22 -16.62 6.24
C ALA A 77 9.65 -16.87 7.65
N THR A 78 8.44 -16.40 7.96
CA THR A 78 7.78 -16.70 9.24
C THR A 78 7.06 -18.04 9.25
N ARG A 79 6.57 -18.49 8.10
CA ARG A 79 5.99 -19.84 7.95
C ARG A 79 7.07 -20.92 7.97
N GLY A 80 8.19 -20.70 7.26
CA GLY A 80 9.32 -21.65 7.26
C GLY A 80 10.04 -21.79 8.60
N ARG A 81 9.91 -20.84 9.52
CA ARG A 81 10.44 -20.93 10.90
C ARG A 81 9.52 -21.69 11.87
N ARG A 82 8.28 -21.97 11.46
CA ARG A 82 7.26 -22.66 12.27
C ARG A 82 7.02 -24.10 11.84
N GLY A 83 7.63 -24.52 10.73
CA GLY A 83 7.54 -25.89 10.19
C GLY A 83 8.80 -26.68 10.48
#